data_AF-A0A842NV09-F1
#
_entry.id   AF-A0A842NV09-F1
#
_cell.length_a   1.000
_cell.length_b   1.000
_cell.length_c   1.000
_cell.angle_alpha   90.00
_cell.angle_beta   90.00
_cell.angle_gamma   90.00
#
_symmetry.space_group_name_H-M   'P 1'
#
loop_
_entity.id
_entity.type
_entity.pdbx_description
1 polymer ?
#
loop_
_entity_poly.entity_id
_entity_poly.type
_entity_poly.pdbx_seq_one_letter_code
_entity_poly.pdbx_strand_id
1 'polypeptide(L)' 'MKCQECDADLNIPEDAAVGEIVSCSDCGTDYEISKKNGSTVEIKEAETVGEDWGE' A
#
# COMPACT_ATOMS: atom_id res chain seq x y z
N MET A 1 -4.60 -6.87 7.62
CA MET A 1 -4.70 -5.39 7.63
C MET A 1 -5.98 -5.02 6.89
N LYS A 2 -6.62 -3.89 7.18
CA LYS A 2 -7.82 -3.44 6.46
C LYS A 2 -7.47 -2.34 5.46
N CYS A 3 -8.10 -2.38 4.30
CA CYS A 3 -8.05 -1.31 3.31
C CYS A 3 -8.76 -0.08 3.88
N GLN A 4 -8.11 1.08 3.77
CA GLN A 4 -8.63 2.34 4.32
C GLN A 4 -9.79 2.91 3.48
N GLU A 5 -9.88 2.49 2.20
CA GLU A 5 -10.91 2.97 1.25
C GLU A 5 -12.20 2.13 1.27
N CYS A 6 -12.08 0.80 1.36
CA CYS A 6 -13.22 -0.11 1.20
C CYS A 6 -13.42 -1.10 2.36
N ASP A 7 -12.60 -1.05 3.41
CA ASP A 7 -12.61 -1.96 4.56
C ASP A 7 -12.39 -3.47 4.22
N ALA A 8 -12.00 -3.77 2.98
CA ALA A 8 -11.61 -5.12 2.58
C ALA A 8 -10.30 -5.56 3.27
N ASP A 9 -10.08 -6.87 3.35
CA ASP A 9 -8.84 -7.43 3.90
C ASP A 9 -7.67 -7.24 2.92
N LEU A 10 -6.65 -6.49 3.34
CA LEU A 10 -5.39 -6.36 2.62
C LEU A 10 -4.45 -7.50 2.99
N ASN A 11 -3.97 -8.19 1.94
CA ASN A 11 -2.99 -9.27 2.05
C ASN A 11 -1.58 -8.73 1.79
N ILE A 12 -0.89 -8.30 2.85
CA ILE A 12 0.50 -7.85 2.77
C ILE A 12 1.44 -9.06 2.98
N PRO A 13 2.35 -9.36 2.04
CA PRO A 13 3.28 -10.47 2.19
C PRO A 13 4.26 -10.23 3.35
N GLU A 14 4.66 -11.30 4.03
CA GLU A 14 5.61 -11.23 5.15
C GLU A 14 7.03 -10.82 4.72
N ASP A 15 7.38 -10.98 3.44
CA ASP A 15 8.66 -10.54 2.86
C ASP A 15 8.62 -9.08 2.37
N ALA A 16 7.45 -8.42 2.44
CA ALA A 16 7.27 -7.06 1.93
C ALA A 16 8.25 -6.07 2.57
N ALA A 17 8.76 -5.12 1.78
CA ALA A 17 9.73 -4.13 2.22
C ALA A 17 9.10 -2.73 2.37
N VAL A 18 9.75 -1.86 3.15
CA VAL A 18 9.39 -0.43 3.18
C VAL A 18 9.64 0.17 1.79
N GLY A 19 8.66 0.91 1.27
CA GLY A 19 8.64 1.44 -0.09
C GLY A 19 8.00 0.50 -1.12
N GLU A 20 7.58 -0.71 -0.74
CA GLU A 20 6.84 -1.61 -1.63
C GLU A 20 5.38 -1.14 -1.79
N ILE A 21 4.84 -1.31 -3.00
CA ILE A 21 3.45 -0.99 -3.33
C ILE A 21 2.58 -2.24 -3.17
N VAL A 22 1.49 -2.10 -2.44
CA VAL A 22 0.47 -3.12 -2.22
C VAL A 22 -0.87 -2.60 -2.71
N SER A 23 -1.45 -3.30 -3.66
CA SER A 23 -2.76 -2.96 -4.23
C SER A 23 -3.88 -3.70 -3.50
N CYS A 24 -4.98 -3.00 -3.21
CA CYS A 24 -6.19 -3.65 -2.73
C CYS A 24 -6.86 -4.45 -3.86
N SER A 25 -7.06 -5.75 -3.66
CA SER A 25 -7.72 -6.61 -4.67
C SER A 25 -9.21 -6.34 -4.86
N ASP A 26 -9.85 -5.62 -3.92
CA ASP A 26 -11.28 -5.32 -3.94
C ASP A 26 -11.60 -3.98 -4.63
N CYS A 27 -10.96 -2.88 -4.20
CA CYS A 27 -11.21 -1.55 -4.74
C CYS A 27 -10.14 -1.05 -5.73
N GLY A 28 -8.99 -1.72 -5.80
CA GLY A 28 -7.89 -1.34 -6.68
C GLY A 28 -7.00 -0.20 -6.15
N THR A 29 -7.23 0.31 -4.95
CA THR A 29 -6.37 1.37 -4.37
C THR A 29 -4.97 0.85 -4.10
N ASP A 30 -3.96 1.60 -4.54
CA ASP A 30 -2.56 1.32 -4.26
C ASP A 30 -2.10 1.99 -2.96
N TYR A 31 -1.34 1.25 -2.16
CA TYR A 31 -0.76 1.71 -0.92
C TYR A 31 0.74 1.46 -0.89
N GLU A 32 1.53 2.39 -0.36
CA GLU A 32 2.95 2.20 -0.10
C GLU A 32 3.18 1.81 1.36
N ILE A 33 4.02 0.78 1.58
CA ILE A 33 4.49 0.42 2.93
C ILE A 33 5.44 1.50 3.44
N SER A 34 4.94 2.36 4.33
CA SER A 34 5.72 3.45 4.92
C SER A 34 6.66 2.98 6.03
N LYS A 35 6.28 1.90 6.74
CA LYS A 35 7.08 1.35 7.83
C LYS A 35 6.73 -0.11 8.10
N LYS A 36 7.75 -0.89 8.43
CA LYS A 36 7.62 -2.30 8.84
C LYS A 36 8.50 -2.57 10.05
N ASN A 37 7.89 -3.09 11.12
CA ASN A 37 8.59 -3.46 12.35
C ASN A 37 8.05 -4.81 12.86
N GLY A 38 8.69 -5.90 12.44
CA GLY A 38 8.21 -7.26 12.72
C GLY A 38 6.81 -7.48 12.14
N SER A 39 5.83 -7.71 13.02
CA SER A 39 4.42 -7.92 12.65
C SER A 39 3.62 -6.63 12.43
N THR A 40 4.18 -5.47 12.78
CA THR A 40 3.50 -4.17 12.61
C THR A 40 3.89 -3.58 11.25
N VAL A 41 2.89 -3.32 10.42
CA VAL A 41 3.04 -2.68 9.11
C VAL A 41 2.19 -1.41 9.09
N GLU A 42 2.78 -0.31 8.63
CA GLU A 42 2.11 0.97 8.40
C GLU A 42 2.10 1.24 6.90
N ILE A 43 0.93 1.57 6.36
CA ILE A 43 0.72 1.92 4.96
C ILE A 43 0.26 3.37 4.84
N LYS A 44 0.56 3.99 3.70
CA LYS A 44 -0.04 5.25 3.24
C LYS A 44 -0.57 5.03 1.83
N GLU A 45 -1.51 5.85 1.37
CA GLU A 45 -1.90 5.87 -0.05
C GLU A 45 -0.64 6.03 -0.90
N ALA A 46 -0.45 5.15 -1.88
CA ALA A 46 0.65 5.28 -2.81
C ALA A 46 0.46 6.59 -3.57
N GLU A 47 1.55 7.30 -3.86
CA GLU A 47 1.45 8.44 -4.76
C GLU A 47 0.93 7.91 -6.10
N THR A 48 -0.31 8.26 -6.45
CA THR A 48 -0.76 8.15 -7.83
C THR A 48 0.21 8.99 -8.63
N VAL A 49 0.91 8.35 -9.55
CA VAL A 49 1.76 9.02 -10.55
C VAL A 49 0.94 10.19 -11.10
N GLY A 50 1.18 11.40 -10.59
CA GLY A 50 0.56 12.60 -11.11
C GLY A 50 0.91 12.66 -12.59
N GLU A 51 0.08 13.26 -13.42
CA GLU A 51 0.32 13.39 -14.87
C GLU A 51 1.58 14.23 -15.25
N ASP A 52 2.55 14.32 -14.35
CA ASP A 52 3.76 15.13 -14.42
C ASP A 52 5.01 14.32 -13.98
N TRP A 53 5.01 13.00 -14.19
CA TRP A 53 6.27 12.24 -14.20
C TRP A 53 6.98 12.46 -15.54
N GLY A 54 7.58 13.64 -15.67
CA GLY A 54 8.57 13.96 -16.68
C GLY A 54 8.03 14.44 -18.03
N GLU A 55 8.12 15.74 -18.23
CA GLU A 55 8.59 16.28 -19.52
C GLU A 55 10.10 15.98 -19.69
#